data_AF-A0A928FKH4-F1
#
_entry.id   AF-A0A928FKH4-F1
#
_cell.length_a   1.000
_cell.length_b   1.000
_cell.length_c   1.000
_cell.angle_alpha   90.00
_cell.angle_beta   90.00
_cell.angle_gamma   90.00
#
_symmetry.space_group_name_H-M   'P 1'
#
loop_
_entity.id
_entity.type
_entity.pdbx_description
1 polymer ?
#
loop_
_entity_poly.entity_id
_entity_poly.type
_entity_poly.pdbx_seq_one_letter_code
_entity_poly.pdbx_strand_id
1 'polypeptide(L)'
;MTKEQFMQDTVCINNKKVNKKGFTLVELLVCVAIMAVIALTLAQFVASSTGAYRRASGITKMQESCQDALNQISNIVRNSTSLTITKEAYAETGKSKITMTSKGYMVDGVSKTILLVYVPGNDKKDDYGKIYVDYDYDANAEEKYDELLLTDMVKDFNVSLSTYKDANGEIITQNRTVDIFIVLEKNEKEYTQTYKASLRNSSSEGQTTELKIQINDKNQMNPTPDSEKNDGTGENNEPVVDDEQVENDE
;
A
#
# COMPACT_ATOMS: atom_id res chain seq x y z
N MET A 1 -70.24 17.44 60.00
CA MET A 1 -69.08 16.54 59.82
C MET A 1 -68.05 16.95 60.85
N THR A 2 -67.97 16.22 61.95
CA THR A 2 -67.17 16.52 63.14
C THR A 2 -65.70 16.12 62.91
N LYS A 3 -64.75 16.80 63.58
CA LYS A 3 -63.29 16.54 63.49
C LYS A 3 -62.90 15.05 63.64
N GLU A 4 -63.75 14.25 64.27
CA GLU A 4 -63.57 12.81 64.45
C GLU A 4 -63.62 12.00 63.14
N GLN A 5 -64.42 12.42 62.15
CA GLN A 5 -64.48 11.72 60.85
C GLN A 5 -63.22 11.96 60.00
N PHE A 6 -62.62 13.14 60.08
CA PHE A 6 -61.38 13.45 59.35
C PHE A 6 -60.15 12.75 59.94
N MET A 7 -60.17 12.50 61.26
CA MET A 7 -59.15 11.68 61.92
C MET A 7 -59.31 10.18 61.60
N GLN A 8 -60.53 9.69 61.37
CA GLN A 8 -60.75 8.30 60.95
C GLN A 8 -60.18 8.03 59.56
N ASP A 9 -60.37 8.93 58.59
CA ASP A 9 -59.88 8.72 57.22
C ASP A 9 -58.35 8.83 57.10
N THR A 10 -57.69 9.61 57.96
CA THR A 10 -56.22 9.70 57.99
C THR A 10 -55.57 8.48 58.68
N VAL A 11 -56.28 7.87 59.64
CA VAL A 11 -55.79 6.69 60.38
C VAL A 11 -56.00 5.39 59.58
N CYS A 12 -56.90 5.36 58.60
CA CYS A 12 -57.14 4.20 57.73
C CYS A 12 -56.07 3.97 56.65
N ILE A 13 -55.15 4.92 56.42
CA ILE A 13 -54.05 4.73 55.44
C ILE A 13 -52.94 3.82 56.01
N ASN A 14 -53.00 3.44 57.28
CA ASN A 14 -51.88 2.77 57.96
C ASN A 14 -51.96 1.25 58.09
N ASN A 15 -52.73 0.54 57.25
CA ASN A 15 -52.67 -0.92 57.25
C ASN A 15 -53.06 -1.65 55.95
N LYS A 16 -52.77 -1.07 54.78
CA LYS A 16 -52.37 -1.96 53.68
C LYS A 16 -51.02 -2.52 54.08
N LYS A 17 -51.01 -3.66 54.79
CA LYS A 17 -49.84 -4.50 54.98
C LYS A 17 -49.28 -4.76 53.59
N VAL A 18 -48.28 -3.98 53.21
CA VAL A 18 -47.43 -4.30 52.07
C VAL A 18 -46.80 -5.61 52.51
N ASN A 19 -47.26 -6.72 51.93
CA ASN A 19 -46.74 -8.05 52.23
C ASN A 19 -45.25 -8.02 51.87
N LYS A 20 -44.39 -7.72 52.85
CA LYS A 20 -42.95 -7.83 52.73
C LYS A 20 -42.62 -9.32 52.80
N LYS A 21 -43.00 -10.06 51.75
CA LYS A 21 -42.47 -11.40 51.50
C LYS A 21 -40.99 -11.20 51.17
N GLY A 22 -40.12 -11.64 52.09
CA GLY A 22 -38.69 -11.70 51.81
C GLY A 22 -38.42 -12.70 50.69
N PHE A 23 -37.37 -12.46 49.92
CA PHE A 23 -36.90 -13.41 48.91
C PHE A 23 -36.62 -14.75 49.58
N THR A 24 -37.17 -15.83 49.02
CA THR A 24 -36.77 -17.17 49.45
C THR A 24 -35.37 -17.47 48.92
N LEU A 25 -34.63 -18.33 49.62
CA LEU A 25 -33.26 -18.71 49.22
C LEU A 25 -33.22 -19.34 47.83
N VAL A 26 -34.26 -20.10 47.47
CA VAL A 26 -34.41 -20.73 46.16
C VAL A 26 -34.62 -19.69 45.06
N GLU A 27 -35.47 -18.68 45.26
CA GLU A 27 -35.67 -17.60 44.28
C GLU A 27 -34.38 -16.82 44.04
N LEU A 28 -33.61 -16.54 45.10
CA LEU A 28 -32.30 -15.90 44.97
C LEU A 28 -31.32 -16.74 44.14
N LEU A 29 -31.26 -18.06 44.41
CA LEU A 29 -30.36 -18.98 43.72
C LEU A 29 -30.71 -19.08 42.23
N VAL A 30 -31.99 -19.17 41.89
CA VAL A 30 -32.46 -19.18 40.50
C VAL A 30 -32.13 -17.86 39.79
N CYS A 31 -32.34 -16.71 40.45
CA CYS A 31 -31.97 -15.41 39.88
C CYS A 31 -30.46 -15.29 39.60
N VAL A 32 -29.60 -15.69 40.55
CA VAL A 32 -28.15 -15.64 40.36
C VAL A 32 -27.71 -16.60 39.24
N ALA A 33 -28.33 -17.78 39.14
CA ALA A 33 -28.04 -18.73 38.07
C ALA A 33 -28.38 -18.17 36.68
N ILE A 34 -29.54 -17.53 36.52
CA ILE A 34 -29.94 -16.89 35.26
C ILE A 34 -29.00 -15.72 34.92
N MET A 35 -28.68 -14.87 35.91
CA MET A 35 -27.77 -13.73 35.71
C MET A 35 -26.36 -14.19 35.32
N ALA A 36 -25.87 -15.30 35.86
CA ALA A 36 -24.57 -15.86 35.49
C ALA A 36 -24.53 -16.29 34.02
N VAL A 37 -25.59 -16.95 33.52
CA VAL A 37 -25.69 -17.34 32.11
C VAL A 37 -25.75 -16.11 31.20
N ILE A 38 -26.55 -15.10 31.57
CA ILE A 38 -26.67 -13.85 30.79
C ILE A 38 -25.34 -13.08 30.79
N ALA A 39 -24.65 -13.00 31.92
CA ALA A 39 -23.35 -12.32 32.01
C ALA A 39 -22.30 -12.98 31.09
N LEU A 40 -22.30 -14.32 31.01
CA LEU A 40 -21.39 -15.06 30.13
C LEU A 40 -21.66 -14.78 28.64
N THR A 41 -22.93 -14.79 28.22
CA THR A 41 -23.28 -14.53 26.82
C THR A 41 -23.01 -13.08 26.42
N LEU A 42 -23.28 -12.13 27.31
CA LEU A 42 -22.95 -10.71 27.10
C LEU A 42 -21.44 -10.47 27.00
N ALA A 43 -20.63 -11.12 27.84
CA ALA A 43 -19.18 -11.00 27.78
C ALA A 43 -18.62 -11.48 26.43
N GLN A 44 -19.11 -12.61 25.92
CA GLN A 44 -18.72 -13.13 24.60
C GLN A 44 -19.16 -12.20 23.46
N PHE A 45 -20.38 -11.65 23.55
CA PHE A 45 -20.89 -10.72 22.57
C PHE A 45 -20.05 -9.42 22.51
N VAL A 46 -19.74 -8.83 23.66
CA VAL A 46 -18.92 -7.61 23.75
C VAL A 46 -17.48 -7.85 23.27
N ALA A 47 -16.88 -8.99 23.64
CA ALA A 47 -15.55 -9.35 23.17
C ALA A 47 -15.51 -9.52 21.63
N SER A 48 -16.53 -10.18 21.08
CA SER A 48 -16.65 -10.41 19.63
C SER A 48 -16.92 -9.11 18.87
N SER A 49 -17.81 -8.24 19.39
CA SER A 49 -18.14 -6.96 18.77
C SER A 49 -16.95 -5.99 18.79
N THR A 50 -16.19 -5.95 19.88
CA THR A 50 -14.99 -5.12 20.01
C THR A 50 -13.90 -5.58 19.03
N GLY A 51 -13.67 -6.89 18.91
CA GLY A 51 -12.72 -7.46 17.94
C GLY A 51 -13.12 -7.17 16.50
N ALA A 52 -14.41 -7.32 16.16
CA ALA A 52 -14.94 -7.00 14.85
C ALA A 52 -14.81 -5.50 14.52
N TYR A 53 -15.14 -4.61 15.47
CA TYR A 53 -15.01 -3.17 15.30
C TYR A 53 -13.56 -2.75 15.06
N ARG A 54 -12.61 -3.27 15.84
CA ARG A 54 -11.17 -2.98 15.64
C ARG A 54 -10.68 -3.41 14.26
N ARG A 55 -11.12 -4.58 13.78
CA ARG A 55 -10.79 -5.07 12.42
C ARG A 55 -11.39 -4.16 11.35
N ALA A 56 -12.68 -3.83 11.46
CA ALA A 56 -13.36 -2.95 10.51
C ALA A 56 -12.72 -1.55 10.46
N SER A 57 -12.49 -0.93 11.63
CA SER A 57 -11.82 0.37 11.73
C SER A 57 -10.41 0.35 11.13
N GLY A 58 -9.65 -0.74 11.33
CA GLY A 58 -8.33 -0.90 10.73
C GLY A 58 -8.32 -0.96 9.20
N ILE A 59 -9.40 -1.49 8.58
CA ILE A 59 -9.59 -1.55 7.14
C ILE A 59 -10.05 -0.19 6.61
N THR A 60 -11.00 0.46 7.29
CA THR A 60 -11.46 1.80 6.91
C THR A 60 -10.31 2.81 6.87
N LYS A 61 -9.46 2.83 7.91
CA LYS A 61 -8.27 3.70 7.94
C LYS A 61 -7.30 3.43 6.79
N MET A 62 -7.13 2.16 6.42
CA MET A 62 -6.27 1.77 5.29
C MET A 62 -6.84 2.28 3.97
N GLN A 63 -8.16 2.19 3.78
CA GLN A 63 -8.84 2.75 2.61
C GLN A 63 -8.73 4.27 2.56
N GLU A 64 -8.92 4.96 3.69
CA GLU A 64 -8.75 6.41 3.79
C GLU A 64 -7.32 6.84 3.41
N SER A 65 -6.31 6.21 4.02
CA SER A 65 -4.90 6.48 3.69
C SER A 65 -4.57 6.21 2.22
N CYS A 66 -5.15 5.17 1.62
CA CYS A 66 -4.99 4.89 0.19
C CYS A 66 -5.56 6.02 -0.68
N GLN A 67 -6.77 6.51 -0.37
CA GLN A 67 -7.35 7.62 -1.14
C GLN A 67 -6.53 8.90 -0.99
N ASP A 68 -6.05 9.21 0.20
CA ASP A 68 -5.19 10.37 0.44
C ASP A 68 -3.86 10.26 -0.31
N ALA A 69 -3.24 9.09 -0.30
CA ALA A 69 -2.05 8.81 -1.08
C ALA A 69 -2.32 8.97 -2.58
N LEU A 70 -3.37 8.36 -3.12
CA LEU A 70 -3.72 8.48 -4.54
C LEU A 70 -4.02 9.93 -4.95
N ASN A 71 -4.67 10.70 -4.08
CA ASN A 71 -4.90 12.12 -4.30
C ASN A 71 -3.59 12.91 -4.37
N GLN A 72 -2.64 12.63 -3.46
CA GLN A 72 -1.32 13.25 -3.49
C GLN A 72 -0.53 12.87 -4.76
N ILE A 73 -0.50 11.58 -5.11
CA ILE A 73 0.15 11.10 -6.34
C ILE A 73 -0.47 11.75 -7.58
N SER A 74 -1.80 11.81 -7.64
CA SER A 74 -2.54 12.48 -8.72
C SER A 74 -2.16 13.95 -8.86
N ASN A 75 -2.06 14.67 -7.74
CA ASN A 75 -1.66 16.07 -7.74
C ASN A 75 -0.22 16.25 -8.23
N ILE A 76 0.70 15.38 -7.81
CA ILE A 76 2.08 15.35 -8.32
C ILE A 76 2.06 15.20 -9.83
N VAL A 77 1.42 14.15 -10.35
CA VAL A 77 1.34 13.87 -11.80
C VAL A 77 0.72 15.05 -12.55
N ARG A 78 -0.39 15.61 -12.06
CA ARG A 78 -1.10 16.71 -12.74
C ARG A 78 -0.29 17.98 -12.86
N ASN A 79 0.44 18.34 -11.80
CA ASN A 79 1.20 19.59 -11.73
C ASN A 79 2.63 19.46 -12.27
N SER A 80 3.08 18.24 -12.57
CA SER A 80 4.38 17.98 -13.20
C SER A 80 4.44 18.47 -14.64
N THR A 81 5.57 19.04 -15.05
CA THR A 81 5.89 19.30 -16.46
C THR A 81 6.54 18.08 -17.11
N SER A 82 7.31 17.31 -16.34
CA SER A 82 7.90 16.04 -16.79
C SER A 82 7.89 15.01 -15.68
N LEU A 83 7.79 13.74 -16.05
CA LEU A 83 7.77 12.62 -15.11
C LEU A 83 8.75 11.55 -15.56
N THR A 84 9.59 11.08 -14.65
CA THR A 84 10.45 9.91 -14.89
C THR A 84 10.08 8.84 -13.88
N ILE A 85 9.74 7.65 -14.36
CA ILE A 85 9.43 6.49 -13.53
C ILE A 85 10.57 5.50 -13.72
N THR A 86 11.16 5.05 -12.62
CA THR A 86 12.19 4.01 -12.63
C THR A 86 11.68 2.83 -11.83
N LYS A 87 11.83 1.62 -12.38
CA LYS A 87 11.55 0.37 -11.70
C LYS A 87 12.87 -0.36 -11.50
N GLU A 88 13.20 -0.64 -10.24
CA GLU A 88 14.42 -1.33 -9.85
C GLU A 88 14.01 -2.65 -9.19
N ALA A 89 14.26 -3.76 -9.88
CA ALA A 89 13.87 -5.08 -9.39
C ALA A 89 14.82 -5.57 -8.29
N TYR A 90 14.25 -6.15 -7.23
CA TYR A 90 14.98 -6.91 -6.24
C TYR A 90 15.08 -8.37 -6.72
N ALA A 91 16.28 -8.79 -7.09
CA ALA A 91 16.54 -10.10 -7.69
C ALA A 91 16.05 -11.30 -6.84
N GLU A 92 16.00 -11.14 -5.51
CA GLU A 92 15.64 -12.21 -4.57
C GLU A 92 14.13 -12.36 -4.34
N THR A 93 13.35 -11.28 -4.46
CA THR A 93 11.92 -11.27 -4.11
C THR A 93 11.01 -11.11 -5.33
N GLY A 94 11.57 -10.76 -6.50
CA GLY A 94 10.81 -10.43 -7.70
C GLY A 94 9.99 -9.14 -7.58
N LYS A 95 10.06 -8.43 -6.46
CA LYS A 95 9.40 -7.13 -6.24
C LYS A 95 10.25 -6.01 -6.82
N SER A 96 9.64 -4.87 -7.11
CA SER A 96 10.36 -3.71 -7.65
C SER A 96 10.20 -2.49 -6.76
N LYS A 97 11.30 -1.82 -6.44
CA LYS A 97 11.28 -0.43 -5.98
C LYS A 97 10.79 0.42 -7.15
N ILE A 98 9.79 1.26 -6.92
CA ILE A 98 9.34 2.21 -7.93
C ILE A 98 9.71 3.60 -7.46
N THR A 99 10.42 4.33 -8.29
CA THR A 99 10.77 5.72 -8.05
C THR A 99 10.15 6.59 -9.13
N MET A 100 9.42 7.62 -8.74
CA MET A 100 8.80 8.57 -9.65
C MET A 100 9.33 9.96 -9.35
N THR A 101 10.12 10.50 -10.28
CA THR A 101 10.67 11.86 -10.19
C THR A 101 9.83 12.79 -11.05
N SER A 102 9.22 13.78 -10.41
CA SER A 102 8.45 14.85 -11.03
C SER A 102 9.31 16.11 -11.05
N LYS A 103 9.35 16.82 -12.19
CA LYS A 103 9.95 18.17 -12.28
C LYS A 103 8.89 19.18 -12.67
N GLY A 104 9.11 20.43 -12.27
CA GLY A 104 8.21 21.52 -12.62
C GLY A 104 7.04 21.69 -11.66
N TYR A 105 7.04 21.01 -10.51
CA TYR A 105 5.97 21.11 -9.54
C TYR A 105 6.08 22.44 -8.77
N MET A 106 5.10 23.32 -8.92
CA MET A 106 5.14 24.64 -8.31
C MET A 106 4.66 24.58 -6.85
N VAL A 107 5.54 24.89 -5.89
CA VAL A 107 5.22 25.11 -4.48
C VAL A 107 5.54 26.55 -4.14
N ASP A 108 4.55 27.33 -3.71
CA ASP A 108 4.72 28.74 -3.33
C ASP A 108 5.43 29.59 -4.40
N GLY A 109 5.19 29.29 -5.68
CA GLY A 109 5.79 29.98 -6.83
C GLY A 109 7.20 29.51 -7.20
N VAL A 110 7.78 28.56 -6.46
CA VAL A 110 9.08 27.95 -6.74
C VAL A 110 8.88 26.60 -7.41
N SER A 111 9.62 26.36 -8.49
CA SER A 111 9.63 25.06 -9.17
C SER A 111 10.46 24.06 -8.37
N LYS A 112 9.83 22.98 -7.92
CA LYS A 112 10.46 21.90 -7.16
C LYS A 112 10.51 20.61 -7.96
N THR A 113 11.46 19.76 -7.57
CA THR A 113 11.49 18.36 -7.99
C THR A 113 10.90 17.52 -6.85
N ILE A 114 9.93 16.67 -7.17
CA ILE A 114 9.31 15.76 -6.20
C ILE A 114 9.79 14.35 -6.49
N LEU A 115 10.12 13.62 -5.43
CA LEU A 115 10.41 12.19 -5.49
C LEU A 115 9.29 11.43 -4.79
N LEU A 116 8.70 10.47 -5.49
CA LEU A 116 7.89 9.44 -4.86
C LEU A 116 8.65 8.12 -4.89
N VAL A 117 8.67 7.41 -3.77
CA VAL A 117 9.35 6.13 -3.63
C VAL A 117 8.38 5.11 -3.07
N TYR A 118 8.13 4.06 -3.83
CA TYR A 118 7.57 2.82 -3.31
C TYR A 118 8.72 1.89 -2.92
N VAL A 119 8.74 1.50 -1.65
CA VAL A 119 9.62 0.46 -1.12
C VAL A 119 8.76 -0.78 -0.88
N PRO A 120 8.98 -1.88 -1.62
CA PRO A 120 8.27 -3.12 -1.36
C PRO A 120 8.66 -3.71 -0.01
N GLY A 121 7.70 -4.30 0.69
CA GLY A 121 7.96 -5.10 1.87
C GLY A 121 8.52 -6.47 1.50
N ASN A 122 9.11 -7.20 2.44
CA ASN A 122 9.59 -8.56 2.18
C ASN A 122 8.43 -9.56 2.20
N ASP A 123 8.73 -10.85 1.98
CA ASP A 123 7.72 -11.92 2.04
C ASP A 123 7.43 -12.41 3.46
N LYS A 124 7.88 -11.63 4.46
CA LYS A 124 7.58 -11.90 5.87
C LYS A 124 6.15 -11.47 6.16
N LYS A 125 5.48 -12.25 7.01
CA LYS A 125 4.15 -11.89 7.51
C LYS A 125 4.20 -10.51 8.17
N ASP A 126 3.25 -9.67 7.80
CA ASP A 126 3.09 -8.29 8.27
C ASP A 126 4.21 -7.30 7.85
N ASP A 127 5.10 -7.69 6.92
CA ASP A 127 6.10 -6.81 6.31
C ASP A 127 5.59 -6.28 4.97
N TYR A 128 4.72 -5.27 5.04
CA TYR A 128 4.13 -4.64 3.87
C TYR A 128 4.99 -3.50 3.32
N GLY A 129 4.85 -3.24 2.03
CA GLY A 129 5.47 -2.09 1.37
C GLY A 129 4.88 -0.76 1.84
N LYS A 130 5.62 0.30 1.53
CA LYS A 130 5.33 1.67 1.94
C LYS A 130 5.60 2.62 0.79
N ILE A 131 4.80 3.67 0.71
CA ILE A 131 4.98 4.75 -0.27
C ILE A 131 5.34 6.02 0.47
N TYR A 132 6.42 6.65 0.02
CA TYR A 132 6.93 7.90 0.55
C TYR A 132 6.96 8.98 -0.50
N VAL A 133 6.94 10.23 -0.06
CA VAL A 133 7.15 11.41 -0.90
C VAL A 133 8.17 12.35 -0.27
N ASP A 134 9.03 12.90 -1.11
CA ASP A 134 9.90 14.02 -0.80
C ASP A 134 9.51 15.18 -1.74
N TYR A 135 9.01 16.27 -1.14
CA TYR A 135 8.52 17.45 -1.87
C TYR A 135 9.64 18.42 -2.27
N ASP A 136 10.88 18.19 -1.83
CA ASP A 136 12.03 19.06 -2.09
C ASP A 136 13.26 18.24 -2.45
N TYR A 137 13.07 17.27 -3.35
CA TYR A 137 14.10 16.32 -3.71
C TYR A 137 15.25 17.00 -4.46
N ASP A 138 16.45 16.95 -3.87
CA ASP A 138 17.72 17.27 -4.53
C ASP A 138 18.53 16.00 -4.78
N ALA A 139 18.77 15.69 -6.05
CA ALA A 139 19.54 14.52 -6.46
C ALA A 139 21.02 14.58 -6.03
N ASN A 140 21.52 15.74 -5.59
CA ASN A 140 22.92 15.96 -5.23
C ASN A 140 23.14 16.08 -3.72
N ALA A 141 22.09 16.03 -2.90
CA ALA A 141 22.22 16.12 -1.44
C ALA A 141 22.82 14.83 -0.84
N GLU A 142 23.77 14.98 0.09
CA GLU A 142 24.44 13.86 0.79
C GLU A 142 23.54 13.20 1.87
N GLU A 143 22.42 13.82 2.27
CA GLU A 143 21.56 13.32 3.33
C GLU A 143 20.23 12.71 2.83
N LYS A 144 19.85 11.61 3.49
CA LYS A 144 18.67 10.79 3.25
C LYS A 144 17.40 11.64 3.25
N TYR A 145 16.59 11.40 2.23
CA TYR A 145 15.23 11.87 2.00
C TYR A 145 14.45 12.30 3.27
N ASP A 146 13.88 13.51 3.26
CA ASP A 146 12.85 13.94 4.22
C ASP A 146 11.50 13.28 3.83
N GLU A 147 11.47 11.95 3.90
CA GLU A 147 10.38 11.10 3.41
C GLU A 147 9.11 11.24 4.26
N LEU A 148 8.09 11.90 3.72
CA LEU A 148 6.74 11.84 4.26
C LEU A 148 6.08 10.52 3.83
N LEU A 149 5.71 9.69 4.81
CA LEU A 149 4.92 8.47 4.56
C LEU A 149 3.53 8.84 4.05
N LEU A 150 3.21 8.44 2.82
CA LEU A 150 1.87 8.62 2.24
C LEU A 150 0.91 7.52 2.66
N THR A 151 1.37 6.28 2.57
CA THR A 151 0.57 5.11 2.93
C THR A 151 1.47 3.91 3.22
N ASP A 152 0.98 3.04 4.11
CA ASP A 152 1.59 1.77 4.49
C ASP A 152 0.68 0.61 4.06
N MET A 153 1.04 -0.62 4.47
CA MET A 153 0.24 -1.81 4.16
C MET A 153 0.12 -2.09 2.66
N VAL A 154 1.07 -1.61 1.84
CA VAL A 154 1.06 -1.75 0.40
C VAL A 154 1.61 -3.12 0.01
N LYS A 155 0.72 -4.01 -0.42
CA LYS A 155 1.07 -5.33 -0.95
C LYS A 155 1.73 -5.21 -2.32
N ASP A 156 1.14 -4.39 -3.19
CA ASP A 156 1.62 -4.18 -4.54
C ASP A 156 1.37 -2.74 -4.98
N PHE A 157 2.28 -2.21 -5.77
CA PHE A 157 2.19 -0.87 -6.33
C PHE A 157 2.80 -0.88 -7.72
N ASN A 158 2.05 -0.37 -8.70
CA ASN A 158 2.51 -0.25 -10.06
C ASN A 158 2.11 1.08 -10.65
N VAL A 159 3.01 1.64 -11.45
CA VAL A 159 2.77 2.83 -12.24
C VAL A 159 3.08 2.49 -13.68
N SER A 160 2.15 2.76 -14.58
CA SER A 160 2.27 2.50 -16.01
C SER A 160 1.72 3.64 -16.85
N LEU A 161 2.09 3.67 -18.12
CA LEU A 161 1.61 4.65 -19.08
C LEU A 161 0.35 4.13 -19.76
N SER A 162 -0.70 4.95 -19.82
CA SER A 162 -1.86 4.62 -20.63
C SER A 162 -1.46 4.62 -22.10
N THR A 163 -1.59 3.46 -22.74
CA THR A 163 -1.36 3.33 -24.18
C THR A 163 -2.66 3.66 -24.91
N TYR A 164 -2.62 4.67 -25.78
CA TYR A 164 -3.73 4.96 -26.69
C TYR A 164 -3.39 4.37 -28.05
N LYS A 165 -4.30 3.61 -28.64
CA LYS A 165 -4.16 3.09 -30.01
C LYS A 165 -5.15 3.82 -30.92
N ASP A 166 -4.73 4.15 -32.13
CA ASP A 166 -5.63 4.70 -33.14
C ASP A 166 -6.57 3.61 -33.71
N ALA A 167 -7.42 3.99 -34.66
CA ALA A 167 -8.33 3.07 -35.33
C ALA A 167 -7.62 1.95 -36.12
N ASN A 168 -6.33 2.12 -36.41
CA ASN A 168 -5.49 1.16 -37.12
C ASN A 168 -4.66 0.29 -36.16
N GLY A 169 -4.76 0.51 -34.85
CA GLY A 169 -4.02 -0.22 -33.82
C GLY A 169 -2.62 0.33 -33.54
N GLU A 170 -2.22 1.45 -34.14
CA GLU A 170 -0.93 2.10 -33.89
C GLU A 170 -0.97 2.91 -32.59
N ILE A 171 0.13 2.86 -31.83
CA ILE A 171 0.22 3.58 -30.55
C ILE A 171 0.32 5.09 -30.82
N ILE A 172 -0.71 5.84 -30.43
CA ILE A 172 -0.70 7.29 -30.45
C ILE A 172 0.16 7.76 -29.29
N THR A 173 1.30 8.36 -29.61
CA THR A 173 2.34 8.80 -28.65
C THR A 173 1.92 10.07 -27.89
N GLN A 174 0.79 10.04 -27.21
CA GLN A 174 0.46 11.03 -26.20
C GLN A 174 0.42 10.33 -24.84
N ASN A 175 1.61 10.00 -24.35
CA ASN A 175 1.84 9.56 -22.97
C ASN A 175 1.56 10.76 -22.04
N ARG A 176 0.29 11.12 -21.89
CA ARG A 176 -0.18 12.17 -21.00
C ARG A 176 -0.88 11.61 -19.80
N THR A 177 -1.24 10.33 -19.81
CA THR A 177 -1.96 9.67 -18.72
C THR A 177 -1.13 8.56 -18.12
N VAL A 178 -1.09 8.55 -16.79
CA VAL A 178 -0.44 7.55 -15.96
C VAL A 178 -1.53 6.75 -15.26
N ASP A 179 -1.44 5.44 -15.38
CA ASP A 179 -2.27 4.48 -14.65
C ASP A 179 -1.52 4.06 -13.38
N ILE A 180 -2.09 4.38 -12.23
CA ILE A 180 -1.56 4.07 -10.90
C ILE A 180 -2.40 2.94 -10.33
N PHE A 181 -1.76 1.84 -9.99
CA PHE A 181 -2.36 0.65 -9.39
C PHE A 181 -1.76 0.45 -8.00
N ILE A 182 -2.63 0.27 -7.02
CA ILE A 182 -2.24 0.01 -5.63
C ILE A 182 -3.09 -1.10 -5.04
N VAL A 183 -2.44 -2.02 -4.32
CA VAL A 183 -3.07 -3.07 -3.53
C VAL A 183 -2.60 -2.89 -2.10
N LEU A 184 -3.54 -2.68 -1.19
CA LEU A 184 -3.28 -2.67 0.24
C LEU A 184 -3.80 -3.96 0.86
N GLU A 185 -3.09 -4.50 1.85
CA GLU A 185 -3.53 -5.70 2.55
C GLU A 185 -3.41 -5.55 4.07
N LYS A 186 -4.46 -5.97 4.78
CA LYS A 186 -4.42 -6.10 6.23
C LYS A 186 -5.34 -7.21 6.70
N ASN A 187 -4.83 -8.09 7.56
CA ASN A 187 -5.57 -9.25 8.07
C ASN A 187 -6.17 -10.11 6.92
N GLU A 188 -5.36 -10.42 5.90
CA GLU A 188 -5.75 -11.22 4.73
C GLU A 188 -6.88 -10.60 3.89
N LYS A 189 -7.21 -9.32 4.11
CA LYS A 189 -8.14 -8.57 3.29
C LYS A 189 -7.39 -7.58 2.42
N GLU A 190 -7.59 -7.74 1.12
CA GLU A 190 -7.05 -6.85 0.11
C GLU A 190 -8.02 -5.71 -0.21
N TYR A 191 -7.46 -4.55 -0.49
CA TYR A 191 -8.14 -3.40 -1.06
C TYR A 191 -7.35 -2.94 -2.27
N THR A 192 -7.96 -3.09 -3.45
CA THR A 192 -7.33 -2.80 -4.73
C THR A 192 -7.96 -1.56 -5.32
N GLN A 193 -7.11 -0.64 -5.81
CA GLN A 193 -7.56 0.54 -6.50
C GLN A 193 -6.70 0.83 -7.73
N THR A 194 -7.36 1.29 -8.78
CA THR A 194 -6.72 1.84 -9.97
C THR A 194 -7.16 3.29 -10.13
N TYR A 195 -6.20 4.17 -10.34
CA TYR A 195 -6.43 5.59 -10.53
C TYR A 195 -5.70 6.08 -11.77
N LYS A 196 -6.36 6.94 -12.56
CA LYS A 196 -5.79 7.52 -13.77
C LYS A 196 -5.50 9.00 -13.55
N ALA A 197 -4.27 9.42 -13.78
CA ALA A 197 -3.86 10.82 -13.65
C ALA A 197 -3.27 11.31 -14.98
N SER A 198 -3.68 12.49 -15.43
CA SER A 198 -3.12 13.11 -16.64
C SER A 198 -2.21 14.29 -16.30
N LEU A 199 -1.06 14.39 -16.97
CA LEU A 199 -0.19 15.56 -16.92
C LEU A 199 -0.93 16.73 -17.57
N ARG A 200 -1.08 17.83 -16.83
CA ARG A 200 -1.80 19.03 -17.28
C ARG A 200 -0.87 20.19 -17.60
N ASN A 201 0.30 20.24 -16.96
CA ASN A 201 1.22 21.37 -17.10
C ASN A 201 1.99 21.28 -18.44
N SER A 202 1.42 21.80 -19.52
CA SER A 202 2.16 22.17 -20.72
C SER A 202 2.75 23.55 -20.52
N SER A 203 4.07 23.66 -20.65
CA SER A 203 4.83 24.92 -20.60
C SER A 203 4.08 26.07 -21.27
N SER A 204 3.87 27.16 -20.53
CA SER A 204 3.34 28.42 -21.05
C SER A 204 4.28 29.02 -22.09
N GLU A 205 3.69 29.39 -23.22
CA GLU A 205 4.18 30.23 -24.31
C GLU A 205 5.50 29.83 -25.02
N GLY A 206 5.34 29.30 -26.24
CA GLY A 206 6.32 29.52 -27.31
C GLY A 206 7.48 28.53 -27.44
N GLN A 207 7.61 27.55 -26.55
CA GLN A 207 8.50 26.40 -26.78
C GLN A 207 7.74 25.10 -26.60
N THR A 208 7.70 24.30 -27.68
CA THR A 208 7.22 22.92 -27.67
C THR A 208 8.25 22.05 -26.93
N THR A 209 8.39 22.24 -25.61
CA THR A 209 9.06 21.24 -24.79
C THR A 209 8.17 20.01 -24.79
N GLU A 210 8.58 18.98 -25.53
CA GLU A 210 7.95 17.67 -25.53
C GLU A 210 7.71 17.24 -24.07
N LEU A 211 6.44 16.98 -23.72
CA LEU A 211 6.09 16.35 -22.45
C LEU A 211 6.70 14.94 -22.48
N LYS A 212 7.72 14.70 -21.66
CA LYS A 212 8.41 13.41 -21.60
C LYS A 212 7.97 12.66 -20.34
N ILE A 213 7.27 11.54 -20.54
CA ILE A 213 7.19 10.49 -19.54
C ILE A 213 8.06 9.33 -20.00
N GLN A 214 8.99 8.91 -19.15
CA GLN A 214 9.90 7.79 -19.40
C GLN A 214 9.72 6.75 -18.30
N ILE A 215 9.65 5.47 -18.67
CA ILE A 215 9.76 4.34 -17.74
C ILE A 215 11.11 3.66 -18.02
N ASN A 216 11.96 3.56 -16.99
CA ASN A 216 13.25 2.88 -17.07
C ASN A 216 13.24 1.62 -16.18
N ASP A 217 13.47 0.45 -16.79
CA ASP A 217 13.68 -0.80 -16.06
C ASP A 217 15.18 -1.01 -15.85
N LYS A 218 15.67 -0.90 -14.62
CA LYS A 218 17.08 -1.18 -14.30
C LYS A 218 17.23 -2.64 -13.89
N ASN A 219 17.59 -3.50 -14.85
CA ASN A 219 18.14 -4.81 -14.53
C ASN A 219 19.63 -4.66 -14.22
N GLN A 220 20.03 -4.84 -12.95
CA GLN A 220 21.44 -4.97 -12.60
C GLN A 220 21.89 -6.40 -12.89
N MET A 221 22.56 -6.61 -14.03
CA MET A 221 23.47 -7.74 -14.19
C MET A 221 24.67 -7.27 -15.01
N ASN A 222 25.74 -6.92 -14.30
CA ASN A 222 27.08 -6.91 -14.87
C ASN A 222 27.60 -8.34 -14.72
N PRO A 223 27.85 -9.10 -15.79
CA PRO A 223 28.43 -10.43 -15.65
C PRO A 223 29.90 -10.29 -15.26
N THR A 224 30.24 -10.77 -14.07
CA THR A 224 31.63 -11.07 -13.68
C THR A 224 32.12 -12.21 -14.58
N PRO A 225 33.31 -12.13 -15.20
CA PRO A 225 33.84 -13.23 -16.00
C PRO A 225 34.26 -14.36 -15.06
N ASP A 226 33.55 -15.49 -15.13
CA ASP A 226 33.88 -16.70 -14.40
C ASP A 226 35.24 -17.25 -14.85
N SER A 227 36.09 -17.51 -13.85
CA SER A 227 37.33 -18.24 -13.99
C SER A 227 37.05 -19.69 -14.43
N GLU A 228 37.45 -20.05 -15.65
CA GLU A 228 37.49 -21.45 -16.09
C GLU A 228 38.41 -22.27 -15.18
N LYS A 229 37.82 -23.18 -14.39
CA LYS A 229 38.49 -24.36 -13.88
C LYS A 229 38.51 -25.41 -14.98
N ASN A 230 39.66 -25.63 -15.59
CA ASN A 230 39.94 -26.86 -16.33
C ASN A 230 40.77 -27.76 -15.43
N ASP A 231 40.12 -28.80 -14.88
CA ASP A 231 40.78 -29.95 -14.29
C ASP A 231 40.77 -31.09 -15.32
N GLY A 232 41.91 -31.75 -15.48
CA GLY A 232 42.24 -32.54 -16.65
C GLY A 232 41.75 -33.98 -16.64
N THR A 233 41.83 -34.58 -17.82
CA THR A 233 42.07 -36.01 -18.15
C THR A 233 41.98 -36.05 -19.67
N GLY A 234 43.02 -36.32 -20.48
CA GLY A 234 44.20 -37.13 -20.30
C GLY A 234 44.06 -38.29 -21.29
N GLU A 235 44.66 -38.18 -22.48
CA GLU A 235 45.19 -39.34 -23.21
C GLU A 235 46.12 -38.92 -24.36
N ASN A 236 47.20 -39.68 -24.46
CA ASN A 236 48.45 -39.39 -25.15
C ASN A 236 48.37 -39.68 -26.65
N ASN A 237 49.17 -38.96 -27.46
CA ASN A 237 50.22 -39.53 -28.32
C ASN A 237 50.81 -38.44 -29.25
N GLU A 238 52.04 -38.03 -28.94
CA GLU A 238 53.04 -37.65 -29.96
C GLU A 238 53.82 -38.93 -30.36
N PRO A 239 54.75 -38.93 -31.34
CA PRO A 239 55.03 -37.97 -32.44
C PRO A 239 55.22 -38.68 -33.80
N VAL A 240 55.06 -38.01 -34.95
CA VAL A 240 55.84 -38.35 -36.16
C VAL A 240 56.08 -37.09 -37.01
N VAL A 241 57.29 -37.04 -37.53
CA VAL A 241 58.04 -35.98 -38.19
C VAL A 241 58.06 -36.23 -39.71
N ASP A 242 58.26 -35.15 -40.46
CA ASP A 242 58.77 -35.02 -41.84
C ASP A 242 57.88 -35.29 -43.07
N ASP A 243 57.80 -34.21 -43.86
CA ASP A 243 58.29 -34.06 -45.23
C ASP A 243 57.35 -33.92 -46.42
N GLU A 244 57.84 -33.02 -47.28
CA GLU A 244 57.71 -32.91 -48.72
C GLU A 244 56.55 -32.16 -49.38
N GLN A 245 57.01 -31.36 -50.33
CA GLN A 245 56.34 -30.47 -51.27
C GLN A 245 55.44 -31.24 -52.24
N VAL A 246 54.58 -30.51 -52.98
CA VAL A 246 54.61 -30.41 -54.45
C VAL A 246 53.48 -29.50 -54.93
N GLU A 247 53.91 -28.43 -55.58
CA GLU A 247 53.41 -27.72 -56.77
C GLU A 247 52.17 -28.21 -57.56
N ASN A 248 51.60 -27.24 -58.30
CA ASN A 248 50.74 -27.32 -59.52
C ASN A 248 49.23 -27.51 -59.27
N ASP A 249 48.27 -26.95 -60.01
CA ASP A 249 48.06 -25.96 -61.09
C ASP A 249 46.51 -25.69 -60.96
N GLU A 250 45.84 -24.59 -61.29
CA GLU A 250 45.81 -23.69 -62.46
C GLU A 250 45.27 -22.31 -62.03
#